data_AF-A0A832VA84-F1
#
_entry.id   AF-A0A832VA84-F1
#
_cell.length_a   1.000
_cell.length_b   1.000
_cell.length_c   1.000
_cell.angle_alpha   90.00
_cell.angle_beta   90.00
_cell.angle_gamma   90.00
#
_symmetry.space_group_name_H-M   'P 1'
#
loop_
_entity.id
_entity.type
_entity.pdbx_description
1 polymer ?
#
loop_
_entity_poly.entity_id
_entity_poly.type
_entity_poly.pdbx_seq_one_letter_code
_entity_poly.pdbx_strand_id
1 'polypeptide(L)'
;MARGERVRSHFLVMLMLTSLFVALVGPAAPVSANNETTSGVISGTETWSGTHILSGDVVIASGSKLIIQPGTTVIFPNGTHLDVRGNLCAGVSNCGASGNSNTAQRITFRWTDPANSSATGECYGMSYGNQQIWVKDPS
;
A
#
# COMPACT_ATOMS: atom_id res chain seq x y z
N MET A 1 -21.10 -25.55 56.59
CA MET A 1 -20.55 -24.54 55.66
C MET A 1 -19.57 -25.22 54.71
N ALA A 2 -20.00 -25.73 53.55
CA ALA A 2 -19.08 -26.31 52.55
C ALA A 2 -19.60 -26.27 51.09
N ARG A 3 -20.81 -25.73 50.84
CA ARG A 3 -21.48 -25.78 49.54
C ARG A 3 -21.26 -24.53 48.67
N GLY A 4 -20.80 -23.41 49.25
CA GLY A 4 -20.55 -22.16 48.53
C GLY A 4 -19.18 -22.05 47.85
N GLU A 5 -18.17 -22.79 48.33
CA GLU A 5 -16.79 -22.69 47.83
C GLU A 5 -16.58 -23.45 46.50
N ARG A 6 -17.25 -24.60 46.30
CA ARG A 6 -17.18 -25.34 45.04
C ARG A 6 -17.79 -24.57 43.87
N VAL A 7 -18.92 -23.88 44.09
CA VAL A 7 -19.60 -23.10 43.05
C VAL A 7 -18.76 -21.91 42.59
N ARG A 8 -18.02 -21.27 43.51
CA ARG A 8 -17.07 -20.19 43.18
C ARG A 8 -15.90 -20.67 42.34
N SER A 9 -15.38 -21.87 42.63
CA SER A 9 -14.28 -22.47 41.86
C SER A 9 -14.70 -22.83 40.42
N HIS A 10 -15.87 -23.46 40.24
CA HIS A 10 -16.38 -23.78 38.91
C HIS A 10 -16.65 -22.54 38.06
N PHE A 11 -17.13 -21.45 38.67
CA PHE A 11 -17.37 -20.20 37.98
C PHE A 11 -16.08 -19.56 37.46
N LEU A 12 -15.01 -19.58 38.27
CA LEU A 12 -13.69 -19.08 37.87
C LEU A 12 -13.05 -19.91 36.76
N VAL A 13 -13.17 -21.24 36.83
CA VAL A 13 -12.67 -22.14 35.77
C VAL A 13 -13.41 -21.90 34.45
N MET A 14 -14.74 -21.73 34.50
CA MET A 14 -15.53 -21.41 33.31
C MET A 14 -15.17 -20.03 32.74
N LEU A 15 -14.88 -19.03 33.58
CA LEU A 15 -14.42 -17.71 33.15
C LEU A 15 -13.04 -17.76 32.48
N MET A 16 -12.12 -18.56 33.04
CA MET A 16 -10.78 -18.75 32.46
C MET A 16 -10.84 -19.49 31.12
N LEU A 17 -11.67 -20.53 31.00
CA LEU A 17 -11.86 -21.25 29.73
C LEU A 17 -12.49 -20.35 28.66
N THR A 18 -13.54 -19.58 28.99
CA THR A 18 -14.19 -18.67 28.04
C THR A 18 -13.26 -17.55 27.56
N SER A 19 -12.39 -17.03 28.44
CA SER A 19 -11.35 -16.06 28.05
C SER A 19 -10.35 -16.63 27.05
N LEU A 20 -10.00 -17.91 27.15
CA LEU A 20 -9.12 -18.58 26.19
C LEU A 20 -9.78 -18.74 24.81
N PHE A 21 -11.07 -19.05 24.78
CA PHE A 21 -11.81 -19.19 23.53
C PHE A 21 -12.00 -17.85 22.81
N VAL A 22 -12.16 -16.74 23.54
CA VAL A 22 -12.25 -15.39 22.93
C VAL A 22 -10.93 -14.98 22.28
N ALA A 23 -9.78 -15.36 22.85
CA ALA A 23 -8.47 -15.06 22.28
C ALA A 23 -8.21 -15.80 20.95
N LEU A 24 -8.82 -16.98 20.75
CA LEU A 24 -8.63 -17.79 19.54
C LEU A 24 -9.57 -17.42 18.39
N VAL A 25 -10.67 -16.72 18.68
CA VAL A 25 -11.64 -16.20 17.68
C VAL A 25 -11.42 -14.70 17.44
N GLY A 26 -10.19 -14.22 17.62
CA GLY A 26 -9.82 -12.89 17.15
C GLY A 26 -10.06 -12.77 15.64
N PRO A 27 -10.38 -11.58 15.11
CA PRO A 27 -10.59 -11.39 13.68
C PRO A 27 -9.32 -11.78 12.94
N ALA A 28 -9.35 -12.93 12.24
CA ALA A 28 -8.36 -13.28 11.26
C ALA A 28 -8.48 -12.26 10.13
N ALA A 29 -7.64 -11.22 10.14
CA ALA A 29 -7.51 -10.34 9.00
C ALA A 29 -7.09 -11.22 7.81
N PRO A 30 -7.83 -11.24 6.70
CA PRO A 30 -7.39 -11.98 5.52
C PRO A 30 -6.07 -11.37 5.05
N VAL A 31 -4.99 -12.14 5.19
CA VAL A 31 -3.72 -11.78 4.57
C VAL A 31 -3.85 -12.16 3.11
N SER A 32 -4.23 -11.18 2.29
CA SER A 32 -4.23 -11.35 0.84
C SER A 32 -2.77 -11.32 0.37
N ALA A 33 -2.26 -12.46 -0.10
CA ALA A 33 -1.04 -12.50 -0.89
C ALA A 33 -1.37 -11.98 -2.29
N ASN A 34 -1.53 -10.66 -2.42
CA ASN A 34 -1.63 -10.05 -3.73
C ASN A 34 -0.23 -10.04 -4.34
N ASN A 35 -0.09 -10.66 -5.51
CA ASN A 35 1.09 -10.50 -6.33
C ASN A 35 1.03 -9.10 -6.94
N GLU A 36 1.46 -8.11 -6.17
CA GLU A 36 1.48 -6.70 -6.58
C GLU A 36 2.30 -6.56 -7.87
N THR A 37 1.74 -5.87 -8.86
CA THR A 37 2.34 -5.57 -10.15
C THR A 37 3.61 -4.77 -9.93
N THR A 38 4.75 -5.35 -10.32
CA THR A 38 6.06 -4.68 -10.25
C THR A 38 6.50 -4.09 -11.60
N SER A 39 5.87 -4.51 -12.71
CA SER A 39 6.10 -4.00 -14.06
C SER A 39 4.91 -4.39 -14.94
N GLY A 40 4.61 -3.58 -15.96
CA GLY A 40 3.54 -3.82 -16.92
C GLY A 40 2.23 -3.12 -16.56
N VAL A 41 1.10 -3.75 -16.89
CA VAL A 41 -0.21 -3.10 -16.87
C VAL A 41 -1.06 -3.59 -15.70
N ILE A 42 -1.56 -2.65 -14.90
CA ILE A 42 -2.62 -2.90 -13.90
C ILE A 42 -3.96 -2.84 -14.62
N SER A 43 -4.62 -3.99 -14.79
CA SER A 43 -5.90 -4.13 -15.50
C SER A 43 -7.12 -4.25 -14.60
N GLY A 44 -6.95 -4.09 -13.28
CA GLY A 44 -8.01 -4.26 -12.28
C GLY A 44 -7.87 -3.33 -11.08
N THR A 45 -8.53 -3.68 -9.98
CA THR A 45 -8.28 -3.01 -8.70
C THR A 45 -7.11 -3.68 -8.00
N GLU A 46 -6.08 -2.91 -7.71
CA GLU A 46 -4.88 -3.37 -7.01
C GLU A 46 -4.59 -2.47 -5.80
N THR A 47 -3.98 -3.04 -4.77
CA THR A 47 -3.61 -2.30 -3.56
C THR A 47 -2.14 -2.55 -3.26
N TRP A 48 -1.37 -1.46 -3.15
CA TRP A 48 0.04 -1.48 -2.72
C TRP A 48 0.15 -1.08 -1.26
N SER A 49 1.02 -1.77 -0.51
CA SER A 49 1.24 -1.52 0.91
C SER A 49 2.68 -1.80 1.36
N GLY A 50 3.12 -1.18 2.45
CA GLY A 50 4.47 -1.41 2.98
C GLY A 50 5.57 -0.88 2.05
N THR A 51 6.55 -1.72 1.71
CA THR A 51 7.59 -1.37 0.73
C THR A 51 7.34 -2.13 -0.55
N HIS A 52 6.95 -1.42 -1.61
CA HIS A 52 6.73 -1.99 -2.94
C HIS A 52 7.88 -1.63 -3.88
N ILE A 53 8.52 -2.63 -4.47
CA ILE A 53 9.68 -2.43 -5.34
C ILE A 53 9.27 -2.79 -6.77
N LEU A 54 9.34 -1.81 -7.67
CA LEU A 54 9.08 -2.02 -9.07
C LEU A 54 10.30 -2.62 -9.77
N SER A 55 10.04 -3.36 -10.84
CA SER A 55 11.03 -3.95 -11.74
C SER A 55 11.04 -3.28 -13.11
N GLY A 56 10.10 -2.37 -13.38
CA GLY A 56 9.97 -1.65 -14.64
C GLY A 56 8.83 -0.63 -14.61
N ASP A 57 8.43 -0.17 -15.79
CA ASP A 57 7.32 0.76 -15.95
C ASP A 57 6.00 0.13 -15.53
N VAL A 58 5.14 0.93 -14.93
CA VAL A 58 3.78 0.51 -14.56
C VAL A 58 2.76 1.41 -15.22
N VAL A 59 1.76 0.80 -15.84
CA VAL A 59 0.63 1.50 -16.46
C VAL A 59 -0.66 1.10 -15.75
N ILE A 60 -1.37 2.06 -15.18
CA ILE A 60 -2.74 1.84 -14.69
C ILE A 60 -3.67 1.98 -15.89
N ALA A 61 -4.23 0.87 -16.37
CA ALA A 61 -5.14 0.90 -17.52
C ALA A 61 -6.42 1.68 -17.23
N SER A 62 -7.08 2.17 -18.27
CA SER A 62 -8.39 2.80 -18.15
C SER A 62 -9.42 1.84 -17.56
N GLY A 63 -10.21 2.31 -16.59
CA GLY A 63 -11.16 1.48 -15.83
C GLY A 63 -10.53 0.68 -14.68
N SER A 64 -9.20 0.65 -14.57
CA SER A 64 -8.48 0.08 -13.43
C SER A 64 -8.39 1.06 -12.26
N LYS A 65 -8.01 0.54 -11.09
CA LYS A 65 -7.82 1.33 -9.87
C LYS A 65 -6.60 0.85 -9.12
N LEU A 66 -5.63 1.74 -8.90
CA LEU A 66 -4.55 1.52 -7.95
C LEU A 66 -4.85 2.22 -6.62
N ILE A 67 -4.79 1.49 -5.52
CA ILE A 67 -4.92 1.99 -4.16
C ILE A 67 -3.56 1.91 -3.47
N ILE A 68 -3.05 3.01 -2.94
CA ILE A 68 -1.80 3.03 -2.18
C ILE A 68 -2.14 3.30 -0.72
N GLN A 69 -1.75 2.35 0.14
CA GLN A 69 -2.02 2.44 1.58
C GLN A 69 -1.19 3.55 2.25
N PRO A 70 -1.69 4.18 3.33
CA PRO A 70 -0.88 5.11 4.12
C PRO A 70 0.43 4.47 4.59
N GLY A 71 1.52 5.25 4.57
CA GLY A 71 2.85 4.76 4.96
C GLY A 71 3.58 3.90 3.93
N THR A 72 3.02 3.73 2.72
CA THR A 72 3.65 2.92 1.67
C THR A 72 4.83 3.66 1.04
N THR A 73 5.93 2.94 0.83
CA THR A 73 7.08 3.40 0.04
C THR A 73 7.14 2.60 -1.26
N VAL A 74 6.99 3.29 -2.39
CA VAL A 74 7.11 2.70 -3.73
C VAL A 74 8.48 3.08 -4.29
N ILE A 75 9.27 2.07 -4.65
CA ILE A 75 10.63 2.21 -5.15
C ILE A 75 10.64 1.94 -6.65
N PHE A 76 11.03 2.94 -7.42
CA PHE A 76 11.16 2.91 -8.86
C PHE A 76 12.63 2.69 -9.23
N PRO A 77 12.95 1.71 -10.08
CA PRO A 77 14.23 1.68 -10.75
C PRO A 77 14.43 2.96 -11.57
N ASN A 78 15.70 3.31 -11.75
CA ASN A 78 16.09 4.39 -12.60
C ASN A 78 15.59 4.15 -14.04
N GLY A 79 15.06 5.20 -14.67
CA GLY A 79 14.51 5.20 -16.02
C GLY A 79 13.06 4.74 -16.10
N THR A 80 12.42 4.44 -14.97
CA THR A 80 11.04 3.93 -14.97
C THR A 80 10.01 4.99 -14.59
N HIS A 81 8.77 4.80 -15.04
CA HIS A 81 7.67 5.71 -14.74
C HIS A 81 6.38 4.98 -14.37
N LEU A 82 5.46 5.74 -13.76
CA LEU A 82 4.09 5.33 -13.49
C LEU A 82 3.15 6.12 -14.43
N ASP A 83 2.58 5.45 -15.42
CA ASP A 83 1.56 6.01 -16.30
C ASP A 83 0.16 5.74 -15.73
N VAL A 84 -0.62 6.80 -15.51
CA VAL A 84 -1.94 6.74 -14.89
C VAL A 84 -3.02 7.05 -15.93
N ARG A 85 -3.58 6.01 -16.55
CA ARG A 85 -4.72 6.13 -17.50
C ARG A 85 -6.07 5.80 -16.86
N GLY A 86 -6.05 5.17 -15.69
CA GLY A 86 -7.20 4.85 -14.85
C GLY A 86 -7.22 5.66 -13.56
N ASN A 87 -7.67 5.03 -12.47
CA ASN A 87 -7.83 5.69 -11.18
C ASN A 87 -6.62 5.42 -10.28
N LEU A 88 -6.07 6.48 -9.67
CA LEU A 88 -5.06 6.39 -8.61
C LEU A 88 -5.63 6.96 -7.30
N CYS A 89 -5.69 6.12 -6.27
CA CYS A 89 -6.15 6.44 -4.92
C CYS A 89 -4.97 6.39 -3.95
N ALA A 90 -4.49 7.53 -3.46
CA ALA A 90 -3.36 7.59 -2.53
C ALA A 90 -3.81 7.98 -1.12
N GLY A 91 -3.89 7.01 -0.22
CA GLY A 91 -4.03 7.27 1.22
C GLY A 91 -5.33 7.97 1.64
N VAL A 92 -6.45 7.72 0.98
CA VAL A 92 -7.77 8.22 1.43
C VAL A 92 -8.74 7.07 1.60
N SER A 93 -9.39 6.98 2.77
CA SER A 93 -10.24 5.85 3.12
C SER A 93 -11.46 5.71 2.22
N ASN A 94 -12.04 6.83 1.79
CA ASN A 94 -13.15 6.85 0.84
C ASN A 94 -12.79 6.30 -0.55
N CYS A 95 -11.50 6.20 -0.86
CA CYS A 95 -10.96 5.72 -2.14
C CYS A 95 -10.50 4.25 -2.03
N GLY A 96 -10.67 3.61 -0.85
CA GLY A 96 -10.33 2.20 -0.60
C GLY A 96 -9.08 1.98 0.25
N ALA A 97 -8.42 3.03 0.73
CA ALA A 97 -7.33 2.89 1.69
C ALA A 97 -7.85 2.47 3.08
N SER A 98 -6.99 1.84 3.88
CA SER A 98 -7.26 1.45 5.27
C SER A 98 -7.48 2.64 6.22
N GLY A 99 -7.04 3.84 5.81
CA GLY A 99 -7.18 5.07 6.55
C GLY A 99 -6.78 6.28 5.72
N ASN A 100 -6.88 7.47 6.32
CA ASN A 100 -6.41 8.70 5.71
C ASN A 100 -4.92 8.91 6.05
N SER A 101 -4.11 9.13 5.02
CA SER A 101 -2.70 9.46 5.16
C SER A 101 -2.55 10.79 5.92
N ASN A 102 -1.49 10.84 6.71
CA ASN A 102 -1.14 11.96 7.57
C ASN A 102 0.39 12.07 7.63
N THR A 103 0.90 13.06 8.36
CA THR A 103 2.34 13.33 8.45
C THR A 103 3.16 12.15 9.00
N ALA A 104 2.57 11.27 9.81
CA ALA A 104 3.25 10.08 10.32
C ALA A 104 3.21 8.89 9.35
N GLN A 105 2.23 8.85 8.44
CA GLN A 105 1.99 7.76 7.49
C GLN A 105 2.03 8.27 6.04
N ARG A 106 3.13 8.92 5.69
CA ARG A 106 3.32 9.52 4.36
C ARG A 106 3.52 8.42 3.32
N ILE A 107 2.88 8.60 2.18
CA ILE A 107 3.18 7.81 0.99
C ILE A 107 4.43 8.42 0.34
N THR A 108 5.39 7.58 0.01
CA THR A 108 6.67 8.01 -0.58
C THR A 108 6.88 7.29 -1.91
N PHE A 109 7.03 8.06 -2.99
CA PHE A 109 7.53 7.54 -4.27
C PHE A 109 9.01 7.91 -4.36
N ARG A 110 9.88 6.92 -4.57
CA ARG A 110 11.32 7.12 -4.60
C ARG A 110 11.90 6.43 -5.83
N TRP A 111 12.62 7.20 -6.65
CA TRP A 111 13.45 6.67 -7.72
C TRP A 111 14.84 6.32 -7.18
N THR A 112 15.42 5.23 -7.68
CA THR A 112 16.81 4.88 -7.40
C THR A 112 17.76 5.78 -8.19
N ASP A 113 18.97 5.95 -7.65
CA ASP A 113 19.99 6.78 -8.28
C ASP A 113 20.29 6.30 -9.72
N PRO A 114 20.60 7.25 -10.61
CA PRO A 114 20.94 6.96 -12.00
C PRO A 114 22.28 6.30 -12.17
N ALA A 115 22.32 5.34 -13.08
CA ALA A 115 23.57 4.78 -13.57
C ALA A 115 24.43 5.87 -14.26
N ASN A 116 23.80 6.88 -14.85
CA ASN A 116 24.44 8.04 -15.43
C ASN A 116 23.81 9.34 -14.92
N SER A 117 24.50 10.06 -14.04
CA SER A 117 24.06 11.33 -13.46
C SER A 117 23.93 12.48 -14.45
N SER A 118 24.44 12.33 -15.67
CA SER A 118 24.30 13.30 -16.76
C SER A 118 23.20 12.93 -17.77
N ALA A 119 22.51 11.81 -17.57
CA ALA A 119 21.37 11.43 -18.39
C ALA A 119 20.26 12.49 -18.29
N THR A 120 19.44 12.57 -19.32
CA THR A 120 18.29 13.48 -19.37
C THR A 120 17.03 12.65 -19.29
N GLY A 121 16.19 12.94 -18.30
CA GLY A 121 14.99 12.18 -18.06
C GLY A 121 13.96 12.21 -19.16
N GLU A 122 13.17 11.14 -19.28
CA GLU A 122 12.08 11.05 -20.27
C GLU A 122 11.06 12.19 -20.12
N CYS A 123 10.89 12.69 -18.89
CA CYS A 123 10.02 13.83 -18.61
C CYS A 123 10.54 15.16 -19.17
N TYR A 124 11.83 15.27 -19.48
CA TYR A 124 12.42 16.52 -19.96
C TYR A 124 11.90 16.86 -21.36
N GLY A 125 11.35 18.07 -21.50
CA GLY A 125 10.79 18.54 -22.76
C GLY A 125 9.36 18.08 -23.04
N MET A 126 8.75 17.26 -22.18
CA MET A 126 7.32 16.98 -22.27
C MET A 126 6.53 18.28 -22.12
N SER A 127 5.56 18.51 -23.01
CA SER A 127 4.70 19.69 -22.99
C SER A 127 3.23 19.32 -23.09
N TYR A 128 2.40 20.05 -22.34
CA TYR A 128 0.95 19.97 -22.41
C TYR A 128 0.36 21.38 -22.37
N GLY A 129 -0.28 21.79 -23.47
CA GLY A 129 -0.77 23.15 -23.65
C GLY A 129 0.37 24.17 -23.53
N ASN A 130 0.29 25.05 -22.53
CA ASN A 130 1.25 26.11 -22.30
C ASN A 130 2.35 25.72 -21.29
N GLN A 131 2.32 24.49 -20.79
CA GLN A 131 3.23 24.00 -19.75
C GLN A 131 4.24 23.05 -20.37
N GLN A 132 5.52 23.26 -20.07
CA GLN A 132 6.61 22.39 -20.49
C GLN A 132 7.49 22.06 -19.29
N ILE A 133 7.90 20.79 -19.19
CA ILE A 133 8.76 20.31 -18.13
C ILE A 133 10.21 20.55 -18.53
N TRP A 134 10.87 21.44 -17.80
CA TRP A 134 12.29 21.79 -17.99
C TRP A 134 13.21 21.15 -16.96
N VAL A 135 12.69 20.22 -16.17
CA VAL A 135 13.44 19.56 -15.12
C VAL A 135 14.38 18.55 -15.76
N LYS A 136 15.67 18.87 -15.75
CA LYS A 136 16.73 17.99 -16.21
C LYS A 136 17.17 17.11 -15.04
N ASP A 137 16.32 16.14 -14.70
CA ASP A 137 16.70 15.10 -13.76
C ASP A 137 17.32 13.93 -14.53
N PRO A 138 18.42 13.34 -14.01
CA PRO A 138 18.94 12.10 -14.54
C PRO A 138 17.96 10.98 -14.18
N SER A 139 17.09 10.64 -15.13
CA SER A 139 16.13 9.56 -14.96
C SER A 139 16.81 8.23 -14.97
#